data_AF-A0A813KAP3-F1
#
_entry.id   AF-A0A813KAP3-F1
#
_cell.length_a   1.000
_cell.length_b   1.000
_cell.length_c   1.000
_cell.angle_alpha   90.00
_cell.angle_beta   90.00
_cell.angle_gamma   90.00
#
_symmetry.space_group_name_H-M   'P 1'
#
loop_
_entity.id
_entity.type
_entity.pdbx_description
1 polymer ?
#
loop_
_entity_poly.entity_id
_entity_poly.type
_entity_poly.pdbx_seq_one_letter_code
_entity_poly.pdbx_strand_id
1 'polypeptide(L)'
;MGSEDGTDQVTSSILGARPRSSSLGDEEALGGGLPANWTLEEFQKRVRGILDSYLLSGEVEEAVRSFQDFAVREASGFLDEVAVCALRTALEQTDQQRSRIAELLRRLHEENILDQASLARGFAKLVCTWEDLVVDCGSKSSVYLVDMLLSCMRGNCVVRAFLMRLPEGLVMAVLREGSEDEDKTELQEVARKLQQFKRGIQ
;
A
#
# COMPACT_ATOMS: atom_id res chain seq x y z
N MET A 1 -25.40 -7.22 57.60
CA MET A 1 -24.72 -8.49 57.28
C MET A 1 -25.76 -9.40 56.64
N GLY A 2 -25.55 -9.76 55.37
CA GLY A 2 -26.27 -10.76 54.56
C GLY A 2 -27.70 -10.38 54.13
N SER A 3 -28.21 -10.67 52.94
CA SER A 3 -27.66 -11.32 51.75
C SER A 3 -28.75 -11.29 50.64
N GLU A 4 -28.34 -10.99 49.40
CA GLU A 4 -28.72 -11.66 48.12
C GLU A 4 -30.23 -11.70 47.77
N ASP A 5 -30.80 -10.79 46.97
CA ASP A 5 -30.72 -10.60 45.50
C ASP A 5 -30.50 -11.86 44.65
N GLY A 6 -31.53 -12.23 43.89
CA GLY A 6 -31.54 -13.33 42.95
C GLY A 6 -32.72 -13.19 41.99
N THR A 7 -32.50 -12.50 40.88
CA THR A 7 -33.35 -12.64 39.68
C THR A 7 -32.48 -13.02 38.49
N ASP A 8 -32.49 -14.32 38.19
CA ASP A 8 -32.02 -14.88 36.93
C ASP A 8 -32.92 -14.38 35.78
N GLN A 9 -32.33 -13.68 34.80
CA GLN A 9 -32.86 -13.68 33.45
C GLN A 9 -31.75 -13.99 32.44
N VAL A 10 -32.02 -15.05 31.71
CA VAL A 10 -31.20 -15.70 30.70
C VAL A 10 -31.43 -15.01 29.34
N THR A 11 -30.33 -14.92 28.58
CA THR A 11 -30.23 -14.75 27.12
C THR A 11 -30.69 -13.44 26.48
N SER A 12 -29.72 -12.69 25.98
CA SER A 12 -29.60 -12.50 24.54
C SER A 12 -28.15 -12.22 24.20
N SER A 13 -27.51 -13.20 23.55
CA SER A 13 -26.19 -13.08 22.98
C SER A 13 -26.19 -11.91 21.99
N ILE A 14 -25.60 -10.79 22.42
CA ILE A 14 -25.23 -9.70 21.53
C ILE A 14 -24.24 -10.32 20.55
N LEU A 15 -24.68 -10.51 19.29
CA LEU A 15 -23.79 -10.62 18.16
C LEU A 15 -22.97 -9.32 18.16
N GLY A 16 -21.82 -9.36 18.83
CA GLY A 16 -20.78 -8.37 18.68
C GLY A 16 -20.31 -8.47 17.24
N ALA A 17 -21.00 -7.75 16.35
CA ALA A 17 -20.42 -7.30 15.11
C ALA A 17 -19.14 -6.57 15.52
N ARG A 18 -18.00 -7.26 15.41
CA ARG A 18 -16.70 -6.61 15.49
C ARG A 18 -16.79 -5.47 14.48
N PRO A 19 -16.67 -4.19 14.88
CA PRO A 19 -16.29 -3.19 13.90
C PRO A 19 -15.00 -3.75 13.30
N ARG A 20 -14.96 -3.83 11.97
CA ARG A 20 -13.72 -4.11 11.26
C ARG A 20 -12.84 -2.91 11.57
N SER A 21 -12.15 -2.96 12.72
CA SER A 21 -10.95 -2.18 12.94
C SER A 21 -10.02 -2.66 11.86
N SER A 22 -9.94 -1.88 10.78
CA SER A 22 -8.87 -1.95 9.82
C SER A 22 -7.60 -2.15 10.63
N SER A 23 -6.93 -3.28 10.40
CA SER A 23 -5.64 -3.62 11.01
C SER A 23 -4.58 -2.71 10.39
N LEU A 24 -4.74 -1.39 10.57
CA LEU A 24 -3.66 -0.45 10.43
C LEU A 24 -2.79 -0.68 11.66
N GLY A 25 -1.57 -1.12 11.40
CA GLY A 25 -0.51 -1.23 12.39
C GLY A 25 -0.50 0.00 13.30
N ASP A 26 -0.22 -0.28 14.56
CA ASP A 26 -0.36 0.61 15.69
C ASP A 26 0.05 2.06 15.36
N GLU A 27 -0.82 3.00 15.72
CA GLU A 27 -0.66 4.45 15.55
C GLU A 27 0.68 4.98 16.11
N GLU A 28 1.35 4.20 16.93
CA GLU A 28 2.67 4.45 17.52
C GLU A 28 3.85 4.28 16.55
N ALA A 29 3.75 3.49 15.49
CA ALA A 29 4.87 3.28 14.55
C ALA A 29 5.00 4.42 13.51
N LEU A 30 3.97 5.26 13.36
CA LEU A 30 3.85 6.26 12.29
C LEU A 30 3.56 7.70 12.79
N GLY A 31 3.24 7.88 14.08
CA GLY A 31 2.77 9.16 14.64
C GLY A 31 3.82 10.26 14.90
N GLY A 32 5.08 10.07 14.49
CA GLY A 32 6.20 10.88 14.97
C GLY A 32 6.41 12.28 14.37
N GLY A 33 5.55 12.80 13.49
CA GLY A 33 5.83 14.13 12.91
C GLY A 33 4.73 14.88 12.17
N LEU A 34 3.46 14.46 12.24
CA LEU A 34 2.39 15.14 11.52
C LEU A 34 2.31 16.62 11.96
N PRO A 35 1.96 17.56 11.06
CA PRO A 35 1.71 18.94 11.46
C PRO A 35 0.61 18.97 12.52
N ALA A 36 0.75 19.87 13.51
CA ALA A 36 0.01 19.87 14.78
C ALA A 36 -1.54 19.94 14.68
N ASN A 37 -2.09 20.08 13.47
CA ASN A 37 -3.50 20.22 13.18
C ASN A 37 -4.10 19.06 12.38
N TRP A 38 -3.33 18.03 11.97
CA TRP A 38 -3.83 16.89 11.22
C TRP A 38 -3.53 15.56 11.91
N THR A 39 -4.55 14.71 11.98
CA THR A 39 -4.38 13.29 12.31
C THR A 39 -3.85 12.51 11.10
N LEU A 40 -3.18 11.37 11.35
CA LEU A 40 -2.73 10.47 10.27
C LEU A 40 -3.92 10.03 9.41
N GLU A 41 -5.09 9.82 10.04
CA GLU A 41 -6.32 9.42 9.37
C GLU A 41 -6.82 10.50 8.39
N GLU A 42 -6.81 11.78 8.78
CA GLU A 42 -7.16 12.89 7.89
C GLU A 42 -6.18 13.01 6.72
N PHE A 43 -4.89 12.80 6.98
CA PHE A 43 -3.84 12.75 5.95
C PHE A 43 -4.14 11.69 4.90
N GLN A 44 -4.31 10.45 5.36
CA GLN A 44 -4.58 9.31 4.49
C GLN A 44 -5.89 9.48 3.73
N LYS A 45 -6.93 10.03 4.38
CA LYS A 45 -8.22 10.32 3.76
C LYS A 45 -8.10 11.35 2.64
N ARG A 46 -7.28 12.40 2.83
CA ARG A 46 -7.06 13.40 1.78
C ARG A 46 -6.31 12.83 0.60
N VAL A 47 -5.24 12.07 0.84
CA VAL A 47 -4.47 11.40 -0.21
C VAL A 47 -5.37 10.44 -1.00
N ARG A 48 -6.14 9.60 -0.29
CA ARG A 48 -7.09 8.68 -0.92
C ARG A 48 -8.15 9.41 -1.74
N GLY A 49 -8.66 10.54 -1.25
CA GLY A 49 -9.61 11.37 -2.02
C GLY A 49 -9.03 11.91 -3.32
N ILE A 50 -7.74 12.29 -3.36
CA ILE A 50 -7.06 12.71 -4.60
C ILE A 50 -6.91 11.51 -5.55
N LEU A 51 -6.51 10.35 -5.03
CA LEU A 51 -6.37 9.12 -5.83
C LEU A 51 -7.69 8.65 -6.42
N ASP A 52 -8.77 8.63 -5.63
CA ASP A 52 -10.10 8.24 -6.10
C ASP A 52 -10.60 9.20 -7.19
N SER A 53 -10.39 10.51 -7.00
CA SER A 53 -10.72 11.51 -8.02
C SER A 53 -9.93 11.28 -9.31
N TYR A 54 -8.63 10.97 -9.21
CA TYR A 54 -7.80 10.61 -10.36
C TYR A 54 -8.27 9.33 -11.05
N LEU A 55 -8.65 8.30 -10.30
CA LEU A 55 -9.14 7.06 -10.86
C LEU A 55 -10.46 7.24 -11.62
N LEU A 56 -11.29 8.19 -11.17
CA LEU A 56 -12.56 8.56 -11.81
C LEU A 56 -12.36 9.48 -13.02
N SER A 57 -11.52 10.51 -12.92
CA SER A 57 -11.30 11.49 -14.00
C SER A 57 -10.37 10.96 -15.09
N GLY A 58 -9.34 10.20 -14.70
CA GLY A 58 -8.23 9.80 -15.56
C GLY A 58 -7.23 10.92 -15.86
N GLU A 59 -7.42 12.11 -15.29
CA GLU A 59 -6.62 13.31 -15.57
C GLU A 59 -5.36 13.34 -14.70
N VAL A 60 -4.24 12.90 -15.27
CA VAL A 60 -2.93 12.83 -14.59
C VAL A 60 -2.45 14.22 -14.13
N GLU A 61 -2.58 15.23 -14.99
CA GLU A 61 -2.08 16.57 -14.71
C GLU A 61 -2.85 17.27 -13.59
N GLU A 62 -4.16 17.00 -13.46
CA GLU A 62 -4.97 17.49 -12.34
C GLU A 62 -4.57 16.82 -11.02
N ALA A 63 -4.33 15.50 -11.06
CA ALA A 63 -3.87 14.74 -9.90
C ALA A 63 -2.49 15.23 -9.42
N VAL A 64 -1.55 15.44 -10.35
CA VAL A 64 -0.22 15.99 -10.07
C VAL A 64 -0.32 17.34 -9.39
N ARG A 65 -1.12 18.27 -9.93
CA ARG A 65 -1.33 19.59 -9.30
C ARG A 65 -1.94 19.49 -7.91
N SER A 66 -2.90 18.58 -7.74
CA SER A 66 -3.54 18.33 -6.44
C SER A 66 -2.53 17.82 -5.41
N PHE A 67 -1.64 16.90 -5.82
CA PHE A 67 -0.56 16.41 -4.97
C PHE A 67 0.52 17.46 -4.72
N GLN A 68 0.81 18.34 -5.68
CA GLN A 68 1.77 19.41 -5.51
C GLN A 68 1.28 20.43 -4.48
N ASP A 69 0.03 20.87 -4.59
CA ASP A 69 -0.59 21.78 -3.61
C ASP A 69 -0.66 21.14 -2.22
N PHE A 70 -1.01 19.85 -2.16
CA PHE A 70 -1.00 19.08 -0.92
C PHE A 70 0.41 18.92 -0.32
N ALA A 71 1.42 18.61 -1.13
CA ALA A 71 2.80 18.39 -0.68
C ALA A 71 3.44 19.67 -0.14
N VAL A 72 3.22 20.80 -0.82
CA VAL A 72 3.75 22.12 -0.43
C VAL A 72 3.11 22.63 0.86
N ARG A 73 1.81 22.36 1.06
CA ARG A 73 1.04 22.93 2.19
C ARG A 73 0.97 22.03 3.42
N GLU A 74 0.85 20.72 3.22
CA GLU A 74 0.37 19.78 4.23
C GLU A 74 1.35 18.59 4.44
N ALA A 75 2.19 18.24 3.45
CA ALA A 75 2.97 16.99 3.44
C ALA A 75 4.50 17.14 3.44
N SER A 76 5.04 18.30 3.82
CA SER A 76 6.50 18.53 3.93
C SER A 76 7.13 17.69 5.05
N GLY A 77 7.26 16.39 4.82
CA GLY A 77 7.71 15.39 5.80
C GLY A 77 7.04 14.00 5.65
N PHE A 78 5.91 13.91 4.95
CA PHE A 78 5.06 12.70 4.85
C PHE A 78 4.98 12.14 3.42
N LEU A 79 5.97 12.42 2.59
CA LEU A 79 5.98 11.98 1.20
C LEU A 79 6.05 10.45 1.06
N ASP A 80 6.68 9.77 2.01
CA ASP A 80 6.67 8.32 2.06
C ASP A 80 5.29 7.76 2.44
N GLU A 81 4.50 8.45 3.27
CA GLU A 81 3.10 8.08 3.54
C GLU A 81 2.21 8.27 2.30
N VAL A 82 2.42 9.33 1.51
CA VAL A 82 1.74 9.48 0.22
C VAL A 82 2.00 8.27 -0.67
N ALA A 83 3.26 7.81 -0.74
CA ALA A 83 3.63 6.62 -1.49
C ALA A 83 2.96 5.36 -0.93
N VAL A 84 2.95 5.16 0.39
CA VAL A 84 2.27 4.02 1.03
C VAL A 84 0.79 4.00 0.68
N CYS A 85 0.10 5.13 0.82
CA CYS A 85 -1.32 5.25 0.49
C CYS A 85 -1.60 4.93 -0.98
N ALA A 86 -0.84 5.55 -1.90
CA ALA A 86 -1.01 5.31 -3.33
C ALA A 86 -0.77 3.85 -3.70
N LEU A 87 0.28 3.24 -3.15
CA LEU A 87 0.58 1.83 -3.38
C LEU A 87 -0.51 0.92 -2.80
N ARG A 88 -1.00 1.18 -1.57
CA ARG A 88 -2.14 0.42 -0.98
C ARG A 88 -3.39 0.54 -1.82
N THR A 89 -3.76 1.75 -2.21
CA THR A 89 -4.88 1.95 -3.13
C THR A 89 -4.65 1.14 -4.41
N ALA A 90 -3.45 1.14 -4.98
CA ALA A 90 -3.17 0.35 -6.19
C ALA A 90 -3.36 -1.17 -6.01
N LEU A 91 -3.13 -1.71 -4.81
CA LEU A 91 -3.34 -3.13 -4.49
C LEU A 91 -4.82 -3.51 -4.38
N GLU A 92 -5.67 -2.56 -3.98
CA GLU A 92 -7.12 -2.75 -3.86
C GLU A 92 -7.88 -2.60 -5.19
N GLN A 93 -7.22 -2.06 -6.23
CA GLN A 93 -7.86 -1.71 -7.50
C GLN A 93 -7.64 -2.76 -8.61
N THR A 94 -8.39 -2.62 -9.70
CA THR A 94 -8.26 -3.46 -10.91
C THR A 94 -6.90 -3.28 -11.60
N ASP A 95 -6.49 -4.25 -12.42
CA ASP A 95 -5.21 -4.21 -13.15
C ASP A 95 -5.03 -2.92 -13.96
N GLN A 96 -6.10 -2.43 -14.59
CA GLN A 96 -6.09 -1.19 -15.38
C GLN A 96 -5.90 0.05 -14.50
N GLN A 97 -6.55 0.11 -13.34
CA GLN A 97 -6.41 1.22 -12.39
C GLN A 97 -5.06 1.18 -11.66
N ARG A 98 -4.53 0.00 -11.35
CA ARG A 98 -3.19 -0.18 -10.80
C ARG A 98 -2.12 0.38 -11.73
N SER A 99 -2.22 0.10 -13.03
CA SER A 99 -1.34 0.67 -14.06
C SER A 99 -1.42 2.21 -14.11
N ARG A 100 -2.63 2.78 -13.97
CA ARG A 100 -2.81 4.24 -13.86
C ARG A 100 -2.12 4.82 -12.63
N ILE A 101 -2.24 4.16 -11.47
CA ILE A 101 -1.55 4.63 -10.25
C ILE A 101 -0.03 4.51 -10.38
N ALA A 102 0.47 3.44 -11.01
CA ALA A 102 1.90 3.31 -11.30
C ALA A 102 2.41 4.47 -12.17
N GLU A 103 1.64 4.84 -13.20
CA GLU A 103 1.94 5.99 -14.06
C GLU A 103 1.90 7.30 -13.27
N LEU A 104 0.88 7.50 -12.42
CA LEU A 104 0.80 8.68 -11.56
C LEU A 104 2.01 8.78 -10.63
N LEU A 105 2.42 7.69 -9.97
CA LEU A 105 3.61 7.67 -9.10
C LEU A 105 4.88 8.05 -9.86
N ARG A 106 5.00 7.61 -11.12
CA ARG A 106 6.12 8.01 -11.99
C ARG A 106 6.07 9.51 -12.29
N ARG A 107 4.91 10.05 -12.66
CA ARG A 107 4.74 11.48 -12.93
C ARG A 107 5.02 12.33 -11.69
N LEU A 108 4.55 11.91 -10.51
CA LEU A 108 4.86 12.56 -9.23
C LEU A 108 6.37 12.55 -8.91
N HIS A 109 7.09 11.50 -9.31
CA HIS A 109 8.54 11.44 -9.19
C HIS A 109 9.25 12.39 -10.17
N GLU A 110 8.81 12.42 -11.44
CA GLU A 110 9.35 13.32 -12.47
C GLU A 110 9.18 14.81 -12.10
N GLU A 111 8.04 15.15 -11.49
CA GLU A 111 7.73 16.51 -11.02
C GLU A 111 8.39 16.85 -9.67
N ASN A 112 9.28 15.99 -9.15
CA ASN A 112 9.97 16.14 -7.87
C ASN A 112 9.03 16.31 -6.65
N ILE A 113 7.81 15.79 -6.74
CA ILE A 113 6.87 15.75 -5.62
C ILE A 113 7.21 14.55 -4.72
N LEU A 114 7.53 13.41 -5.33
CA LEU A 114 7.97 12.20 -4.62
C LEU A 114 9.43 11.90 -4.90
N ASP A 115 10.27 12.06 -3.88
CA ASP A 115 11.67 11.65 -3.95
C ASP A 115 11.80 10.14 -4.03
N GLN A 116 12.85 9.69 -4.72
CA GLN A 116 13.22 8.28 -4.82
C GLN A 116 13.37 7.61 -3.43
N ALA A 117 13.88 8.36 -2.45
CA ALA A 117 14.02 7.89 -1.07
C ALA A 117 12.66 7.70 -0.37
N SER A 118 11.70 8.58 -0.65
CA SER A 118 10.34 8.50 -0.09
C SER A 118 9.57 7.33 -0.69
N LEU A 119 9.66 7.13 -2.00
CA LEU A 119 9.12 5.95 -2.68
C LEU A 119 9.74 4.65 -2.13
N ALA A 120 11.07 4.59 -2.00
CA ALA A 120 11.75 3.42 -1.44
C ALA A 120 11.32 3.13 0.01
N ARG A 121 11.12 4.17 0.83
CA ARG A 121 10.58 4.01 2.20
C ARG A 121 9.14 3.51 2.19
N GLY A 122 8.29 4.03 1.30
CA GLY A 122 6.91 3.56 1.18
C GLY A 122 6.82 2.09 0.76
N PHE A 123 7.63 1.67 -0.21
CA PHE A 123 7.76 0.25 -0.55
C PHE A 123 8.31 -0.57 0.62
N ALA A 124 9.30 -0.06 1.38
CA ALA A 124 9.84 -0.77 2.53
C ALA A 124 8.77 -1.03 3.59
N LYS A 125 7.94 -0.02 3.89
CA LYS A 125 6.83 -0.15 4.84
C LYS A 125 5.87 -1.25 4.41
N LEU A 126 5.43 -1.25 3.15
CA LEU A 126 4.51 -2.27 2.62
C LEU A 126 5.10 -3.66 2.54
N VAL A 127 6.38 -3.76 2.18
CA VAL A 127 7.09 -5.03 2.14
C VAL A 127 7.29 -5.59 3.54
N CYS A 128 7.45 -4.76 4.58
CA CYS A 128 7.53 -5.22 5.96
C CYS A 128 6.16 -5.70 6.48
N THR A 129 5.06 -5.09 6.04
CA THR A 129 3.68 -5.43 6.45
C THR A 129 2.92 -6.26 5.41
N TRP A 130 3.65 -6.98 4.55
CA TRP A 130 3.07 -7.69 3.41
C TRP A 130 2.10 -8.81 3.81
N GLU A 131 2.29 -9.43 4.98
CA GLU A 131 1.40 -10.46 5.52
C GLU A 131 0.04 -9.86 5.86
N ASP A 132 0.02 -8.68 6.50
CA ASP A 132 -1.22 -7.95 6.78
C ASP A 132 -1.92 -7.52 5.49
N LEU A 133 -1.15 -7.06 4.49
CA LEU A 133 -1.72 -6.71 3.17
C LEU A 133 -2.38 -7.91 2.50
N VAL A 134 -1.82 -9.11 2.64
CA VAL A 134 -2.42 -10.34 2.11
C VAL A 134 -3.71 -10.69 2.84
N VAL A 135 -3.78 -10.49 4.15
CA VAL A 135 -5.00 -10.71 4.94
C VAL A 135 -6.09 -9.68 4.58
N ASP A 136 -5.70 -8.42 4.39
CA ASP A 136 -6.63 -7.31 4.14
C ASP A 136 -7.18 -7.30 2.70
N CYS A 137 -6.30 -7.50 1.72
CA CYS A 137 -6.60 -7.32 0.29
C CYS A 137 -6.64 -8.64 -0.50
N GLY A 138 -6.14 -9.74 0.07
CA GLY A 138 -6.09 -11.07 -0.54
C GLY A 138 -4.68 -11.51 -0.96
N SER A 139 -4.50 -12.82 -1.20
CA SER A 139 -3.20 -13.45 -1.51
C SER A 139 -2.47 -12.83 -2.71
N LYS A 140 -3.24 -12.40 -3.73
CA LYS A 140 -2.73 -11.75 -4.95
C LYS A 140 -2.05 -10.39 -4.71
N SER A 141 -2.30 -9.75 -3.57
CA SER A 141 -1.71 -8.46 -3.21
C SER A 141 -0.19 -8.52 -3.12
N SER A 142 0.35 -9.66 -2.68
CA SER A 142 1.80 -9.92 -2.66
C SER A 142 2.42 -9.83 -4.07
N VAL A 143 1.73 -10.38 -5.07
CA VAL A 143 2.17 -10.38 -6.47
C VAL A 143 2.04 -8.99 -7.07
N TYR A 144 0.92 -8.31 -6.82
CA TYR A 144 0.71 -6.95 -7.29
C TYR A 144 1.70 -5.95 -6.68
N LEU A 145 2.13 -6.15 -5.43
CA LEU A 145 3.16 -5.34 -4.80
C LEU A 145 4.51 -5.49 -5.52
N VAL A 146 4.90 -6.72 -5.85
CA VAL A 146 6.14 -6.99 -6.59
C VAL A 146 6.04 -6.48 -8.03
N ASP A 147 4.88 -6.61 -8.69
CA ASP A 147 4.65 -6.05 -10.02
C ASP A 147 4.78 -4.52 -10.05
N MET A 148 4.16 -3.84 -9.09
CA MET A 148 4.32 -2.39 -8.90
C MET A 148 5.77 -2.00 -8.67
N LEU A 149 6.49 -2.75 -7.83
CA LEU A 149 7.91 -2.51 -7.58
C LEU A 149 8.75 -2.65 -8.86
N LEU A 150 8.56 -3.71 -9.63
CA LEU A 150 9.25 -3.92 -10.91
C LEU A 150 8.92 -2.82 -11.93
N SER A 151 7.68 -2.36 -11.95
CA SER A 151 7.22 -1.26 -12.80
C SER A 151 7.87 0.06 -12.40
N CYS A 152 7.93 0.38 -11.11
CA CYS A 152 8.65 1.55 -10.58
C CYS A 152 10.15 1.47 -10.85
N MET A 153 10.77 0.28 -10.81
CA MET A 153 12.18 0.10 -11.17
C MET A 153 12.43 0.37 -12.66
N ARG A 154 11.49 0.01 -13.54
CA ARG A 154 11.55 0.36 -14.98
C ARG A 154 11.41 1.87 -15.19
N GLY A 155 10.58 2.53 -14.40
CA GLY A 155 10.42 3.99 -14.37
C GLY A 155 11.56 4.75 -13.66
N ASN A 156 12.61 4.05 -13.19
CA ASN A 156 13.72 4.62 -12.42
C ASN A 156 13.31 5.28 -11.08
N CYS A 157 12.11 4.99 -10.60
CA CYS A 157 11.54 5.53 -9.36
C CYS A 157 12.06 4.82 -8.10
N VAL A 158 12.62 3.61 -8.23
CA VAL A 158 13.19 2.80 -7.13
C VAL A 158 14.48 2.12 -7.58
N VAL A 159 15.49 2.09 -6.70
CA VAL A 159 16.79 1.44 -7.00
C VAL A 159 16.63 -0.08 -7.03
N ARG A 160 17.30 -0.73 -7.99
CA ARG A 160 17.33 -2.20 -8.11
C ARG A 160 17.80 -2.94 -6.85
N ALA A 161 18.68 -2.31 -6.06
CA ALA A 161 19.18 -2.84 -4.80
C ALA A 161 18.07 -3.12 -3.77
N PHE A 162 16.88 -2.53 -3.94
CA PHE A 162 15.74 -2.77 -3.07
C PHE A 162 15.26 -4.24 -3.12
N LEU A 163 15.44 -4.95 -4.25
CA LEU A 163 15.06 -6.37 -4.36
C LEU A 163 15.83 -7.27 -3.38
N MET A 164 17.06 -6.90 -3.01
CA MET A 164 17.87 -7.64 -2.03
C MET A 164 17.32 -7.52 -0.61
N ARG A 165 16.39 -6.59 -0.37
CA ARG A 165 15.74 -6.36 0.93
C ARG A 165 14.37 -7.03 1.03
N LEU A 166 13.91 -7.70 -0.03
CA LEU A 166 12.62 -8.39 0.01
C LEU A 166 12.71 -9.63 0.92
N PRO A 167 11.75 -9.83 1.85
CA PRO A 167 11.70 -11.01 2.69
C PRO A 167 11.45 -12.26 1.84
N GLU A 168 12.10 -13.36 2.20
CA GLU A 168 11.97 -14.62 1.46
C GLU A 168 10.53 -15.14 1.44
N GLY A 169 9.75 -14.88 2.49
CA GLY A 169 8.32 -15.21 2.55
C GLY A 169 7.51 -14.55 1.43
N LEU A 170 7.75 -13.26 1.16
CA LEU A 170 7.09 -12.55 0.07
C LEU A 170 7.50 -13.13 -1.29
N VAL A 171 8.79 -13.44 -1.48
CA VAL A 171 9.28 -14.06 -2.73
C VAL A 171 8.61 -15.41 -2.94
N MET A 172 8.55 -16.26 -1.92
CA MET A 172 7.92 -17.57 -2.01
C MET A 172 6.40 -17.48 -2.24
N ALA A 173 5.72 -16.52 -1.61
CA ALA A 173 4.32 -16.24 -1.86
C ALA A 173 4.08 -15.88 -3.33
N VAL A 174 4.90 -14.98 -3.90
CA VAL A 174 4.79 -14.60 -5.32
C VAL A 174 5.08 -15.77 -6.26
N LEU A 175 6.07 -16.61 -5.95
CA LEU A 175 6.36 -17.80 -6.75
C LEU A 175 5.25 -18.84 -6.69
N ARG A 176 4.61 -18.99 -5.54
CA ARG A 176 3.50 -19.92 -5.34
C ARG A 176 2.24 -19.45 -6.05
N GLU A 177 1.80 -18.22 -5.79
CA GLU A 177 0.61 -17.64 -6.41
C GLU A 177 0.78 -17.51 -7.94
N GLY A 178 2.00 -17.20 -8.42
CA GLY A 178 2.31 -17.21 -9.84
C GLY A 178 2.24 -18.59 -10.51
N SER A 179 2.24 -19.69 -9.74
CA SER A 179 2.11 -21.06 -10.26
C SER A 179 0.67 -21.60 -10.25
N GLU A 180 -0.21 -21.03 -9.43
CA GLU A 180 -1.58 -21.51 -9.22
C GLU A 180 -2.61 -20.85 -10.16
N ASP A 181 -2.27 -19.73 -10.82
CA ASP A 181 -3.15 -19.01 -11.77
C ASP A 181 -2.65 -19.22 -13.23
N GLU A 182 -3.13 -20.28 -13.91
CA GLU A 182 -2.82 -20.57 -15.32
C GLU A 182 -3.32 -19.48 -16.29
N ASP A 183 -4.35 -18.71 -15.90
CA ASP A 183 -5.01 -17.73 -16.77
C ASP A 183 -4.35 -16.34 -16.80
N LYS A 184 -3.40 -16.05 -15.91
CA LYS A 184 -2.72 -14.73 -15.86
C LYS A 184 -1.23 -14.86 -16.11
N THR A 185 -0.88 -14.93 -17.40
CA THR A 185 0.49 -14.81 -17.97
C THR A 185 1.33 -13.72 -17.28
N GLU A 186 0.70 -12.62 -16.85
CA GLU A 186 1.35 -11.49 -16.19
C GLU A 186 1.94 -11.85 -14.82
N LEU A 187 1.25 -12.64 -13.98
CA LEU A 187 1.77 -13.08 -12.68
C LEU A 187 2.97 -14.01 -12.84
N GLN A 188 2.87 -14.96 -13.77
CA GLN A 188 4.00 -15.82 -14.15
C GLN A 188 5.19 -15.01 -14.67
N GLU A 189 4.92 -13.96 -15.45
CA GLU A 189 5.97 -13.08 -15.96
C GLU A 189 6.64 -12.28 -14.84
N VAL A 190 5.89 -11.78 -13.86
CA VAL A 190 6.40 -11.08 -12.68
C VAL A 190 7.28 -12.01 -11.84
N ALA A 191 6.81 -13.23 -11.56
CA ALA A 191 7.59 -14.25 -10.85
C ALA A 191 8.89 -14.60 -11.61
N ARG A 192 8.81 -14.77 -12.94
CA ARG A 192 9.98 -15.06 -13.78
C ARG A 192 10.97 -13.90 -13.82
N LYS A 193 10.48 -12.66 -13.95
CA LYS A 193 11.30 -11.45 -13.88
C LYS A 193 12.05 -11.43 -12.55
N LEU A 194 11.36 -11.63 -11.43
CA LEU A 194 11.98 -11.67 -10.10
C LEU A 194 13.10 -12.73 -10.03
N GLN A 195 12.86 -13.95 -10.53
CA GLN A 195 13.88 -15.01 -10.55
C GLN A 195 15.08 -14.68 -11.46
N GLN A 196 14.84 -14.15 -12.66
CA GLN A 196 15.92 -13.73 -13.56
C GLN A 196 16.76 -12.62 -12.95
N PHE A 197 16.13 -11.63 -12.32
CA PHE A 197 16.83 -10.55 -11.64
C PHE A 197 17.65 -11.06 -10.45
N LYS A 198 17.15 -12.02 -9.67
CA LYS A 198 17.90 -12.61 -8.56
C LYS A 198 19.14 -13.40 -9.05
N ARG A 199 19.06 -14.06 -10.22
CA ARG A 199 20.19 -14.78 -10.82
C ARG A 199 21.21 -13.87 -11.51
N GLY A 200 20.79 -12.72 -12.05
CA GLY A 200 21.68 -11.78 -12.74
C GLY A 200 22.54 -10.89 -11.83
N ILE A 201 22.33 -10.94 -10.51
CA ILE A 201 23.08 -10.17 -9.50
C ILE A 201 24.22 -11.01 -8.87
N GLN A 202 24.31 -12.30 -9.20
CA GLN A 202 25.28 -13.23 -8.62
C GLN A 202 26.60 -13.27 -9.42
#